data_AF-A0A4Y1RQI1-F1
#
_entry.id   AF-A0A4Y1RQI1-F1
#
_cell.length_a   1.000
_cell.length_b   1.000
_cell.length_c   1.000
_cell.angle_alpha   90.00
_cell.angle_beta   90.00
_cell.angle_gamma   90.00
#
_symmetry.space_group_name_H-M   'P 1'
#
loop_
_entity.id
_entity.type
_entity.pdbx_description
1 polymer ?
#
loop_
_entity_poly.entity_id
_entity_poly.type
_entity_poly.pdbx_seq_one_letter_code
_entity_poly.pdbx_strand_id
1 'polypeptide(L)'
;MNARNGKDPKSSHSVRLLIEDYPYAADGLEIWSAIKTWVKEYCSFYLKNDEMVQNDSELQSWWKELREEGHGDKKDEPWWPN
;
A
#
# COMPACT_ATOMS: atom_id res chain seq x y z
N MET A 1 24.92 3.08 -4.89
CA MET A 1 24.64 2.23 -3.72
C MET A 1 23.33 1.48 -4.00
N ASN A 2 23.39 0.17 -4.25
CA ASN A 2 22.21 -0.64 -4.61
C ASN A 2 21.69 -1.34 -3.35
N ALA A 3 20.68 -0.77 -2.69
CA ALA A 3 19.96 -1.46 -1.63
C ALA A 3 19.05 -2.53 -2.26
N ARG A 4 19.43 -3.80 -2.13
CA ARG A 4 18.59 -4.94 -2.50
C ARG A 4 17.49 -5.09 -1.44
N ASN A 5 16.24 -5.00 -1.86
CA ASN A 5 15.05 -5.17 -1.01
C ASN A 5 15.05 -6.54 -0.31
N GLY A 6 15.35 -6.56 0.99
CA GLY A 6 15.32 -7.75 1.83
C GLY A 6 13.94 -7.95 2.44
N LYS A 7 13.07 -8.71 1.75
CA LYS A 7 11.91 -9.31 2.41
C LYS A 7 12.42 -10.39 3.37
N ASP A 8 12.11 -10.26 4.66
CA ASP A 8 12.44 -11.26 5.68
C ASP A 8 11.16 -11.89 6.24
N PRO A 9 10.83 -13.13 5.84
CA PRO A 9 9.65 -13.85 6.32
C PRO A 9 9.65 -14.12 7.84
N LYS A 10 10.79 -13.97 8.51
CA LYS A 10 10.93 -14.19 9.96
C LYS A 10 10.78 -12.91 10.79
N SER A 11 10.79 -11.73 10.15
CA SER A 11 10.56 -10.46 10.83
C SER A 11 9.06 -10.28 11.10
N SER A 12 8.70 -9.63 12.22
CA SER A 12 7.32 -9.21 12.50
C SER A 12 6.76 -8.32 11.39
N HIS A 13 7.64 -7.67 10.62
CA HIS A 13 7.31 -6.65 9.63
C HIS A 13 7.66 -6.99 8.18
N SER A 14 7.76 -8.24 7.72
CA SER A 14 8.09 -8.61 6.31
C SER A 14 9.37 -8.00 5.69
N VAL A 15 10.08 -7.11 6.38
CA VAL A 15 11.29 -6.40 5.98
C VAL A 15 12.26 -6.36 7.17
N ARG A 16 13.56 -6.39 6.87
CA ARG A 16 14.61 -6.24 7.87
C ARG A 16 15.26 -4.86 7.73
N LEU A 17 15.30 -4.10 8.83
CA LEU A 17 16.02 -2.83 8.87
C LEU A 17 17.53 -3.08 8.84
N LEU A 18 18.25 -2.36 7.97
CA LEU A 18 19.72 -2.40 7.93
C LEU A 18 20.35 -1.58 9.07
N ILE A 19 19.61 -0.58 9.55
CA ILE A 19 19.93 0.20 10.74
C ILE A 19 18.85 -0.15 11.75
N GLU A 20 19.18 -1.03 12.69
CA GLU A 20 18.20 -1.65 13.60
C GLU A 20 17.57 -0.61 14.54
N ASP A 21 18.30 0.44 14.90
CA ASP A 21 17.89 1.50 15.81
C ASP A 21 17.47 2.80 15.08
N TYR A 22 17.03 2.71 13.83
CA TYR A 22 16.50 3.88 13.10
C TYR A 22 15.07 4.20 13.61
N PRO A 23 14.88 5.21 14.49
CA PRO A 23 13.64 5.31 15.28
C PRO A 23 12.41 5.56 14.41
N TYR A 24 12.55 6.42 13.39
CA TYR A 24 11.46 6.70 12.45
C TYR A 24 10.99 5.45 11.69
N ALA A 25 11.92 4.60 11.25
CA ALA A 25 11.58 3.39 10.50
C ALA A 25 11.01 2.30 11.41
N ALA A 26 11.60 2.11 12.61
CA ALA A 26 11.12 1.15 13.58
C ALA A 26 9.68 1.47 14.03
N ASP A 27 9.45 2.69 14.52
CA ASP A 27 8.13 3.13 14.99
C ASP A 27 7.12 3.21 13.83
N GLY A 28 7.59 3.68 12.67
CA GLY A 28 6.78 3.77 11.46
C GLY A 28 6.29 2.41 10.97
N LEU A 29 7.09 1.34 11.10
CA LEU A 29 6.69 -0.01 10.72
C LEU A 29 5.59 -0.57 11.63
N GLU A 30 5.62 -0.28 12.94
CA GLU A 30 4.57 -0.68 13.88
C GLU A 30 3.24 -0.02 13.51
N ILE A 31 3.25 1.31 13.27
CA ILE A 31 2.05 2.06 12.88
C ILE A 31 1.54 1.57 11.51
N TRP A 32 2.44 1.37 10.55
CA TRP A 32 2.08 0.85 9.23
C TRP A 32 1.44 -0.54 9.32
N SER A 33 1.96 -1.43 10.17
CA SER A 33 1.42 -2.77 10.38
C SER A 33 -0.01 -2.73 10.94
N ALA A 34 -0.26 -1.84 11.91
CA ALA A 34 -1.59 -1.63 12.48
C ALA A 34 -2.58 -1.12 11.41
N ILE A 35 -2.21 -0.10 10.64
CA ILE A 35 -3.05 0.46 9.56
C ILE A 35 -3.34 -0.61 8.52
N LYS A 36 -2.31 -1.32 8.06
CA LYS A 36 -2.44 -2.38 7.04
C LYS A 36 -3.40 -3.48 7.50
N THR A 37 -3.30 -3.90 8.76
CA THR A 37 -4.17 -4.93 9.33
C THR A 37 -5.61 -4.45 9.36
N TRP A 38 -5.86 -3.26 9.89
CA TRP A 38 -7.20 -2.68 9.96
C TRP A 38 -7.84 -2.48 8.58
N VAL A 39 -7.11 -1.90 7.61
CA VAL A 39 -7.61 -1.72 6.23
C VAL A 39 -7.95 -3.07 5.61
N LYS A 40 -7.08 -4.08 5.77
CA LYS A 40 -7.32 -5.42 5.22
C LYS A 40 -8.59 -6.04 5.80
N GLU A 41 -8.78 -5.97 7.12
CA GLU A 41 -9.97 -6.49 7.77
C GLU A 41 -11.22 -5.74 7.29
N TYR A 42 -11.19 -4.41 7.29
CA TYR A 42 -12.30 -3.59 6.82
C TYR A 42 -12.69 -3.92 5.37
N CYS A 43 -11.73 -3.91 4.44
CA CYS A 43 -11.99 -4.26 3.05
C CYS A 43 -12.54 -5.67 2.91
N SER A 44 -12.04 -6.65 3.68
CA SER A 44 -12.52 -8.04 3.58
C SER A 44 -14.01 -8.22 3.93
N PHE A 45 -14.60 -7.30 4.71
CA PHE A 45 -16.03 -7.32 5.00
C PHE A 45 -16.89 -6.93 3.81
N TYR A 46 -16.47 -5.93 3.04
CA TYR A 46 -17.26 -5.30 1.96
C TYR A 46 -16.84 -5.74 0.56
N LEU A 47 -15.54 -5.97 0.34
CA LEU A 47 -14.91 -6.28 -0.95
C LEU A 47 -14.33 -7.70 -0.87
N LYS A 48 -15.18 -8.69 -1.10
CA LYS A 48 -14.85 -10.10 -0.83
C LYS A 48 -13.94 -10.74 -1.87
N ASN A 49 -13.88 -10.17 -3.06
CA ASN A 49 -13.06 -10.62 -4.16
C ASN A 49 -12.73 -9.44 -5.09
N ASP A 50 -11.81 -9.67 -6.03
CA ASP A 50 -11.34 -8.65 -6.96
C ASP A 50 -12.46 -8.16 -7.90
N GLU A 51 -13.43 -9.00 -8.23
CA GLU A 51 -14.57 -8.63 -9.08
C GLU A 51 -15.43 -7.54 -8.43
N MET A 52 -15.59 -7.54 -7.10
CA MET A 52 -16.32 -6.48 -6.40
C MET A 52 -15.61 -5.13 -6.50
N VAL A 53 -14.27 -5.12 -6.49
CA VAL A 53 -13.46 -3.90 -6.67
C VAL A 53 -13.55 -3.40 -8.11
N GLN A 54 -13.46 -4.31 -9.07
CA GLN A 54 -13.47 -3.99 -10.50
C GLN A 54 -14.83 -3.47 -10.98
N ASN A 55 -15.93 -4.00 -10.41
CA ASN A 55 -17.29 -3.66 -10.81
C ASN A 55 -17.90 -2.49 -10.01
N ASP A 56 -17.21 -1.97 -8.98
CA ASP A 56 -17.68 -0.80 -8.23
C ASP A 56 -17.42 0.49 -9.03
N SER A 57 -18.47 1.02 -9.65
CA SER A 57 -18.37 2.20 -10.51
C SER A 57 -17.94 3.47 -9.77
N GLU A 58 -18.28 3.61 -8.48
CA GLU A 58 -17.89 4.78 -7.69
C GLU A 58 -16.39 4.71 -7.37
N LEU A 59 -15.91 3.53 -6.95
CA LEU A 59 -14.49 3.31 -6.67
C LEU A 59 -13.61 3.50 -7.93
N GLN A 60 -14.06 2.97 -9.07
CA GLN A 60 -13.36 3.14 -10.34
C GLN A 60 -13.30 4.62 -10.77
N SER A 61 -14.41 5.35 -10.60
CA SER A 61 -14.47 6.78 -10.92
C SER A 61 -13.56 7.60 -10.01
N TRP A 62 -13.56 7.31 -8.71
CA TRP A 62 -12.70 7.96 -7.73
C TRP A 62 -11.21 7.73 -8.01
N TRP A 63 -10.81 6.48 -8.30
CA TRP A 63 -9.41 6.17 -8.63
C TRP A 63 -8.95 6.89 -9.90
N LYS A 64 -9.82 6.94 -10.91
CA LYS A 64 -9.56 7.67 -12.16
C LYS A 64 -9.36 9.17 -11.92
N GLU A 65 -10.26 9.82 -11.17
CA GLU A 65 -10.15 11.25 -10.85
C GLU A 65 -8.87 11.57 -10.07
N LEU A 66 -8.54 10.75 -9.06
CA LEU A 66 -7.32 10.91 -8.26
C LEU A 66 -6.08 10.90 -9.15
N ARG A 67 -6.00 9.95 -10.10
CA ARG A 67 -4.86 9.79 -11.01
C ARG A 67 -4.82 10.85 -12.11
N GLU A 68 -5.94 11.11 -12.78
CA GLU A 68 -5.98 11.92 -14.01
C GLU A 68 -6.11 13.43 -13.74
N GLU A 69 -6.76 13.81 -12.64
CA GLU A 69 -7.03 15.20 -12.28
C GLU A 69 -6.26 15.62 -11.03
N GLY A 70 -6.40 14.89 -9.91
CA GLY A 70 -5.73 15.22 -8.65
C GLY A 70 -4.20 15.15 -8.73
N HIS A 71 -3.70 14.12 -9.40
CA HIS A 71 -2.29 13.92 -9.74
C HIS A 71 -2.07 13.90 -11.25
N GLY A 72 -2.81 14.74 -11.99
CA GLY A 72 -2.76 14.79 -13.45
C GLY A 72 -1.37 15.07 -14.03
N ASP A 73 -0.49 15.71 -13.25
CA ASP A 73 0.92 15.94 -13.59
C ASP A 73 1.75 14.65 -13.69
N LYS A 74 1.28 13.55 -13.09
CA LYS A 74 1.94 12.23 -13.08
C LYS A 74 1.06 11.11 -13.63
N LYS A 75 -0.04 11.42 -14.33
CA LYS A 75 -1.01 10.41 -14.75
C LYS A 75 -0.45 9.28 -15.63
N ASP A 76 0.62 9.55 -16.37
CA ASP A 76 1.21 8.63 -17.36
C ASP A 76 2.37 7.77 -16.82
N GLU A 77 2.75 7.96 -15.56
CA GLU A 77 3.87 7.26 -14.94
C GLU A 77 3.50 5.76 -14.67
N PRO A 78 4.47 4.83 -14.71
CA PRO A 78 4.20 3.39 -14.82
C PRO A 78 3.95 2.64 -13.49
N TRP A 79 4.27 3.26 -12.36
CA TRP A 79 4.04 2.75 -11.01
C TRP A 79 2.59 2.86 -10.46
N TRP A 80 1.61 3.38 -11.23
CA TRP A 80 0.22 3.49 -10.78
C TRP A 80 -0.35 2.07 -10.73
N PRO A 81 -0.99 1.66 -9.63
CA PRO A 81 -1.74 0.42 -9.61
C PRO A 81 -2.97 0.51 -10.52
N ASN A 82 -3.30 -0.62 -11.13
CA ASN A 82 -4.55 -0.84 -11.86
C ASN A 82 -5.67 -1.24 -10.90
#